data_AF-A0A9W8VAJ4-F1
#
_entry.id   AF-A0A9W8VAJ4-F1
#
_cell.length_a   1.000
_cell.length_b   1.000
_cell.length_c   1.000
_cell.angle_alpha   90.00
_cell.angle_beta   90.00
_cell.angle_gamma   90.00
#
_symmetry.space_group_name_H-M   'P 1'
#
loop_
_entity.id
_entity.type
_entity.pdbx_description
1 polymer ?
#
loop_
_entity_poly.entity_id
_entity_poly.type
_entity_poly.pdbx_seq_one_letter_code
_entity_poly.pdbx_strand_id
1 'polypeptide(L)'
;MRLLYLFSLWTAASIRFAISCKTDEDCSLNGICAKRHETCKCDPGWIGDDCGRLDLAPATRYTGYNHTYEPPGPEDFNIWPNASWGGRIVQDPDNKAVFHLFTVQFTHGCGLKGWRPHSYIIRAESHDGPQGPYHYADAVSNNFAHNPDIVYSPADKKYLLYSIGVDYDKNFTKCESISYTRWPNNITLSVADDIRGPWSPRKMILDSDRPAGIHATNPSAFPMWTRKNPTSEIVLGIKDYSIFTAKTWNSDYKLRYQATWNVSEQENPEWTEDPFIWRDKRGNWHSINHWMIDYVENDKQQWPRVGSHLFSRKLTGPWHFKLQEAFSSNISFTDGSWQVFKRRERPKLFFSDDGKMTPLYMTNGVQEMNQTGASFTMVQPIGTKWKKFEKSLGFAKD
;
A
#
# COMPACT_ATOMS: atom_id res chain seq x y z
N MET A 1 -57.29 -37.62 -9.53
CA MET A 1 -56.81 -36.51 -10.39
C MET A 1 -56.00 -35.53 -9.52
N ARG A 2 -54.67 -35.70 -9.48
CA ARG A 2 -53.74 -34.73 -8.86
C ARG A 2 -52.51 -34.66 -9.77
N LEU A 3 -52.33 -33.50 -10.41
CA LEU A 3 -51.20 -33.20 -11.28
C LEU A 3 -49.93 -33.06 -10.45
N LEU A 4 -48.86 -33.73 -10.88
CA LEU A 4 -47.48 -33.48 -10.47
C LEU A 4 -46.94 -32.32 -11.33
N TYR A 5 -46.59 -31.21 -10.69
CA TYR A 5 -45.81 -30.13 -11.32
C TYR A 5 -44.32 -30.42 -11.12
N LEU A 6 -43.65 -30.82 -12.21
CA LEU A 6 -42.20 -30.86 -12.31
C LEU A 6 -41.69 -29.47 -12.66
N PHE A 7 -41.07 -28.77 -11.69
CA PHE A 7 -40.29 -27.57 -11.96
C PHE A 7 -38.92 -27.99 -12.50
N SER A 8 -38.68 -27.70 -13.79
CA SER A 8 -37.38 -27.84 -14.42
C SER A 8 -36.48 -26.65 -14.03
N LEU A 9 -35.45 -26.93 -13.24
CA LEU A 9 -34.36 -25.99 -12.96
C LEU A 9 -33.52 -25.82 -14.24
N TRP A 10 -33.74 -24.73 -14.96
CA TRP A 10 -32.83 -24.28 -16.01
C TRP A 10 -31.59 -23.65 -15.35
N THR A 11 -30.49 -24.40 -15.31
CA THR A 11 -29.16 -23.84 -15.01
C THR A 11 -28.73 -22.97 -16.18
N ALA A 12 -28.84 -21.65 -16.06
CA ALA A 12 -28.20 -20.73 -16.98
C ALA A 12 -26.67 -20.84 -16.81
N ALA A 13 -26.03 -21.60 -17.70
CA ALA A 13 -24.58 -21.61 -17.80
C ALA A 13 -24.14 -20.22 -18.29
N SER A 14 -23.61 -19.40 -17.40
CA SER A 14 -22.97 -18.14 -17.75
C SER A 14 -21.73 -18.47 -18.59
N ILE A 15 -21.83 -18.32 -19.91
CA ILE A 15 -20.67 -18.39 -20.82
C ILE A 15 -19.79 -17.20 -20.49
N ARG A 16 -18.74 -17.42 -19.67
CA ARG A 16 -17.67 -16.43 -19.51
C ARG A 16 -16.90 -16.42 -20.82
N PHE A 17 -17.08 -15.37 -21.61
CA PHE A 17 -16.19 -15.08 -22.72
C PHE A 17 -14.82 -14.69 -22.11
N ALA A 18 -13.94 -15.68 -21.97
CA ALA A 18 -12.53 -15.41 -21.69
C ALA A 18 -12.01 -14.56 -22.85
N ILE A 19 -11.64 -13.31 -22.56
CA ILE A 19 -11.04 -12.43 -23.56
C ILE A 19 -9.69 -13.05 -23.93
N SER A 20 -9.56 -13.42 -25.20
CA SER A 20 -8.32 -13.98 -25.70
C SER A 20 -7.22 -12.91 -25.66
N CYS A 21 -6.08 -13.24 -25.04
CA CYS A 21 -4.92 -12.36 -24.98
C CYS A 21 -4.10 -12.45 -26.26
N LYS A 22 -3.44 -11.36 -26.64
CA LYS A 22 -2.50 -11.31 -27.78
C LYS A 22 -1.07 -11.00 -27.33
N THR A 23 -0.95 -10.22 -26.26
CA THR A 23 0.30 -9.69 -25.71
C THR A 23 0.33 -9.83 -24.19
N ASP A 24 1.50 -9.69 -23.58
CA ASP A 24 1.60 -9.75 -22.11
C ASP A 24 0.91 -8.53 -21.44
N GLU A 25 0.74 -7.43 -22.17
CA GLU A 25 -0.03 -6.25 -21.76
C GLU A 25 -1.51 -6.58 -21.55
N ASP A 26 -2.08 -7.50 -22.34
CA ASP A 26 -3.44 -8.01 -22.13
C ASP A 26 -3.53 -8.82 -20.81
N CYS A 27 -2.39 -9.31 -20.33
CA CYS A 27 -2.21 -9.99 -19.04
C CYS A 27 -1.66 -9.06 -17.95
N SER A 28 -1.88 -7.75 -18.11
CA SER A 28 -1.49 -6.69 -17.17
C SER A 28 0.01 -6.66 -16.84
N LEU A 29 0.87 -7.30 -17.64
CA LEU A 29 2.27 -7.61 -17.33
C LEU A 29 2.50 -8.40 -16.02
N ASN A 30 1.43 -8.78 -15.32
CA ASN A 30 1.41 -9.70 -14.17
C ASN A 30 1.24 -11.16 -14.61
N GLY A 31 1.18 -11.40 -15.92
CA GLY A 31 1.15 -12.71 -16.53
C GLY A 31 1.85 -12.70 -17.89
N ILE A 32 1.88 -13.85 -18.53
CA ILE A 32 2.35 -14.02 -19.90
C ILE A 32 1.19 -14.52 -20.74
N CYS A 33 1.02 -13.96 -21.93
CA CYS A 33 0.01 -14.44 -22.86
C CYS A 33 0.45 -15.76 -23.52
N ALA A 34 -0.26 -16.85 -23.25
CA ALA A 34 0.04 -18.16 -23.81
C ALA A 34 -0.47 -18.24 -25.26
N LYS A 35 0.39 -17.92 -26.23
CA LYS A 35 0.07 -17.85 -27.68
C LYS A 35 -0.76 -19.00 -28.25
N ARG A 36 -0.61 -20.22 -27.74
CA ARG A 36 -1.34 -21.41 -28.25
C ARG A 36 -2.83 -21.41 -27.88
N HIS A 37 -3.15 -20.86 -26.72
CA HIS A 37 -4.50 -20.90 -26.15
C HIS A 37 -5.10 -19.50 -25.99
N GLU A 38 -4.32 -18.46 -26.30
CA GLU A 38 -4.69 -17.07 -26.14
C GLU A 38 -5.23 -16.77 -24.72
N THR A 39 -4.63 -17.39 -23.71
CA THR A 39 -5.02 -17.24 -22.30
C THR A 39 -3.88 -16.70 -21.47
N CYS A 40 -4.20 -15.84 -20.51
CA CYS A 40 -3.20 -15.32 -19.60
C CYS A 40 -2.77 -16.37 -18.58
N LYS A 41 -1.46 -16.55 -18.47
CA LYS A 41 -0.84 -17.33 -17.39
C LYS A 41 -0.29 -16.38 -16.34
N CYS A 42 -1.03 -16.21 -15.25
CA CYS A 42 -0.65 -15.28 -14.19
C CYS A 42 0.59 -15.70 -13.41
N ASP A 43 1.38 -14.71 -13.01
CA ASP A 43 2.40 -14.91 -12.01
C ASP A 43 1.78 -15.23 -10.64
N PRO A 44 2.50 -15.96 -9.78
CA PRO A 44 2.05 -16.21 -8.42
C PRO A 44 1.70 -14.92 -7.67
N GLY A 45 0.53 -14.91 -7.03
CA GLY A 45 -0.02 -13.76 -6.32
C GLY A 45 -0.98 -12.90 -7.14
N TRP A 46 -1.18 -13.24 -8.43
CA TRP A 46 -2.13 -12.58 -9.32
C TRP A 46 -3.12 -13.58 -9.91
N ILE A 47 -4.37 -13.16 -10.09
CA ILE A 47 -5.49 -13.94 -10.61
C ILE A 47 -6.36 -13.11 -11.56
N GLY A 48 -7.36 -13.75 -12.14
CA GLY A 48 -8.26 -13.18 -13.15
C GLY A 48 -7.84 -13.55 -14.56
N ASP A 49 -8.76 -13.37 -15.51
CA ASP A 49 -8.55 -13.74 -16.92
C ASP A 49 -7.42 -12.91 -17.59
N ASP A 50 -7.03 -11.80 -16.97
CA ASP A 50 -6.02 -10.82 -17.40
C ASP A 50 -4.93 -10.56 -16.34
N CYS A 51 -4.91 -11.34 -15.25
CA CYS A 51 -3.95 -11.20 -14.15
C CYS A 51 -3.92 -9.81 -13.47
N GLY A 52 -4.98 -9.03 -13.59
CA GLY A 52 -5.08 -7.67 -13.03
C GLY A 52 -5.41 -7.63 -11.53
N ARG A 53 -5.78 -8.76 -10.93
CA ARG A 53 -6.27 -8.83 -9.54
C ARG A 53 -5.28 -9.54 -8.62
N LEU A 54 -5.13 -9.06 -7.39
CA LEU A 54 -4.37 -9.78 -6.37
C LEU A 54 -5.11 -11.04 -5.93
N ASP A 55 -4.37 -12.13 -5.76
CA ASP A 55 -4.83 -13.37 -5.17
C ASP A 55 -4.86 -13.24 -3.64
N LEU A 56 -5.77 -12.43 -3.08
CA LEU A 56 -5.81 -12.17 -1.64
C LEU A 56 -6.29 -13.41 -0.87
N ALA A 57 -5.41 -13.99 -0.05
CA ALA A 57 -5.76 -15.09 0.84
C ALA A 57 -6.48 -14.56 2.09
N PRO A 58 -7.22 -15.41 2.84
CA PRO A 58 -7.84 -14.98 4.09
C PRO A 58 -6.82 -14.40 5.08
N ALA A 59 -7.12 -13.25 5.68
CA ALA A 59 -6.30 -12.62 6.71
C ALA A 59 -6.52 -13.30 8.07
N THR A 60 -5.50 -13.30 8.93
CA THR A 60 -5.68 -13.71 10.32
C THR A 60 -6.33 -12.56 11.10
N ARG A 61 -7.32 -12.86 11.95
CA ARG A 61 -7.95 -11.81 12.78
C ARG A 61 -6.96 -11.27 13.81
N TYR A 62 -7.12 -9.99 14.15
CA TYR A 62 -6.35 -9.31 15.20
C TYR A 62 -4.83 -9.27 14.94
N THR A 63 -4.37 -9.52 13.72
CA THR A 63 -2.99 -9.32 13.30
C THR A 63 -2.80 -7.94 12.63
N GLY A 64 -1.62 -7.69 12.06
CA GLY A 64 -1.19 -6.34 11.70
C GLY A 64 -0.87 -5.51 12.93
N TYR A 65 -1.03 -4.19 12.83
CA TYR A 65 -0.94 -3.29 13.99
C TYR A 65 -2.36 -2.83 14.32
N ASN A 66 -2.99 -3.53 15.26
CA ASN A 66 -4.41 -3.37 15.60
C ASN A 66 -4.58 -3.08 17.10
N HIS A 67 -4.22 -1.86 17.49
CA HIS A 67 -4.26 -1.37 18.87
C HIS A 67 -5.33 -0.27 19.07
N THR A 68 -6.16 -0.01 18.06
CA THR A 68 -7.14 1.09 18.03
C THR A 68 -8.10 1.11 19.21
N TYR A 69 -8.45 -0.06 19.73
CA TYR A 69 -9.47 -0.26 20.76
C TYR A 69 -8.88 -0.53 22.16
N GLU A 70 -7.58 -0.29 22.34
CA GLU A 70 -6.99 -0.31 23.68
C GLU A 70 -7.55 0.83 24.54
N PRO A 71 -7.62 0.68 25.88
CA PRO A 71 -8.12 1.73 26.76
C PRO A 71 -7.31 3.03 26.61
N PRO A 72 -7.97 4.20 26.48
CA PRO A 72 -7.27 5.47 26.40
C PRO A 72 -6.53 5.79 27.71
N GLY A 73 -5.39 6.45 27.58
CA GLY A 73 -4.61 6.98 28.68
C GLY A 73 -5.14 8.33 29.20
N PRO A 74 -4.59 8.84 30.31
CA PRO A 74 -5.02 10.10 30.91
C PRO A 74 -4.73 11.33 30.04
N GLU A 75 -3.77 11.24 29.11
CA GLU A 75 -3.36 12.31 28.20
C GLU A 75 -4.10 12.29 26.86
N ASP A 76 -5.00 11.33 26.66
CA ASP A 76 -5.78 11.22 25.44
C ASP A 76 -6.99 12.15 25.46
N PHE A 77 -7.21 12.87 24.36
CA PHE A 77 -8.40 13.70 24.20
C PHE A 77 -9.62 12.90 23.75
N ASN A 78 -9.43 11.65 23.29
CA ASN A 78 -10.48 10.82 22.73
C ASN A 78 -10.13 9.32 22.82
N ILE A 79 -11.01 8.44 22.35
CA ILE A 79 -11.01 7.00 22.66
C ILE A 79 -10.22 6.11 21.67
N TRP A 80 -9.38 6.68 20.80
CA TRP A 80 -8.64 5.92 19.76
C TRP A 80 -7.12 6.01 19.95
N PRO A 81 -6.56 5.62 21.11
CA PRO A 81 -5.18 5.93 21.54
C PRO A 81 -4.11 5.49 20.54
N ASN A 82 -4.27 4.30 19.99
CA ASN A 82 -3.26 3.66 19.15
C ASN A 82 -3.79 3.34 17.75
N ALA A 83 -4.73 4.15 17.27
CA ALA A 83 -5.19 4.08 15.90
C ALA A 83 -4.03 4.34 14.92
N SER A 84 -4.00 3.59 13.82
CA SER A 84 -2.92 3.65 12.83
C SER A 84 -3.45 3.69 11.40
N TRP A 85 -2.59 4.01 10.42
CA TRP A 85 -3.01 4.12 9.02
C TRP A 85 -1.92 3.82 7.98
N GLY A 86 -2.03 2.65 7.33
CA GLY A 86 -1.10 2.20 6.29
C GLY A 86 0.25 1.77 6.86
N GLY A 87 1.25 1.58 6.01
CA GLY A 87 2.61 1.27 6.45
C GLY A 87 3.26 0.19 5.61
N ARG A 88 4.56 -0.03 5.81
CA ARG A 88 5.35 -0.99 5.03
C ARG A 88 6.09 -1.97 5.93
N ILE A 89 6.00 -3.25 5.59
CA ILE A 89 6.76 -4.31 6.25
C ILE A 89 8.19 -4.30 5.72
N VAL A 90 9.15 -4.43 6.63
CA VAL A 90 10.57 -4.63 6.35
C VAL A 90 11.04 -5.79 7.20
N GLN A 91 11.58 -6.84 6.58
CA GLN A 91 12.18 -7.94 7.35
C GLN A 91 13.52 -7.47 7.93
N ASP A 92 13.76 -7.82 9.19
CA ASP A 92 15.01 -7.47 9.85
C ASP A 92 16.21 -8.11 9.12
N PRO A 93 17.29 -7.35 8.88
CA PRO A 93 18.45 -7.84 8.14
C PRO A 93 19.27 -8.88 8.94
N ASP A 94 19.30 -8.74 10.26
CA ASP A 94 20.15 -9.52 11.17
C ASP A 94 19.40 -10.72 11.76
N ASN A 95 18.07 -10.62 11.89
CA ASN A 95 17.21 -11.70 12.33
C ASN A 95 16.00 -11.89 11.43
N LYS A 96 16.06 -12.85 10.50
CA LYS A 96 14.98 -13.14 9.54
C LYS A 96 13.65 -13.56 10.18
N ALA A 97 13.62 -13.88 11.48
CA ALA A 97 12.40 -14.15 12.23
C ALA A 97 11.79 -12.88 12.89
N VAL A 98 12.33 -11.69 12.60
CA VAL A 98 11.76 -10.41 13.06
C VAL A 98 11.30 -9.60 11.87
N PHE A 99 10.09 -9.05 11.97
CA PHE A 99 9.53 -8.14 10.98
C PHE A 99 9.27 -6.79 11.61
N HIS A 100 9.68 -5.73 10.93
CA HIS A 100 9.38 -4.36 11.29
C HIS A 100 8.21 -3.86 10.44
N LEU A 101 7.34 -3.06 11.04
CA LEU A 101 6.31 -2.30 10.35
C LEU A 101 6.54 -0.82 10.61
N PHE A 102 6.81 -0.06 9.54
CA PHE A 102 6.82 1.39 9.60
C PHE A 102 5.44 1.90 9.21
N THR A 103 4.71 2.42 10.20
CA THR A 103 3.33 2.86 10.08
C THR A 103 3.17 4.25 10.70
N VAL A 104 2.02 4.88 10.45
CA VAL A 104 1.58 6.05 11.19
C VAL A 104 0.78 5.60 12.39
N GLN A 105 1.04 6.19 13.56
CA GLN A 105 0.13 6.19 14.70
C GLN A 105 -0.40 7.61 14.94
N PHE A 106 -1.62 7.72 15.48
CA PHE A 106 -2.22 9.00 15.85
C PHE A 106 -2.08 9.22 17.36
N THR A 107 -1.46 10.32 17.77
CA THR A 107 -1.30 10.68 19.19
C THR A 107 -2.61 11.17 19.81
N HIS A 108 -2.65 11.21 21.15
CA HIS A 108 -3.73 11.76 21.99
C HIS A 108 -5.13 11.18 21.70
N GLY A 109 -5.21 9.93 21.26
CA GLY A 109 -6.48 9.26 20.99
C GLY A 109 -7.27 9.81 19.81
N CYS A 110 -6.68 10.65 18.96
CA CYS A 110 -7.44 11.42 17.98
C CYS A 110 -7.91 10.64 16.75
N GLY A 111 -7.31 9.48 16.50
CA GLY A 111 -7.66 8.64 15.36
C GLY A 111 -7.49 9.33 14.00
N LEU A 112 -8.01 8.68 12.96
CA LEU A 112 -7.79 9.08 11.58
C LEU A 112 -8.32 10.48 11.24
N LYS A 113 -9.42 10.91 11.88
CA LYS A 113 -10.00 12.25 11.64
C LYS A 113 -9.04 13.37 12.06
N GLY A 114 -8.24 13.15 13.11
CA GLY A 114 -7.26 14.11 13.63
C GLY A 114 -5.88 14.01 12.99
N TRP A 115 -5.70 13.24 11.91
CA TRP A 115 -4.37 12.87 11.41
C TRP A 115 -3.38 14.03 11.22
N ARG A 116 -3.82 15.22 10.81
CA ARG A 116 -2.97 16.41 10.76
C ARG A 116 -3.38 17.37 11.88
N PRO A 117 -2.61 17.56 12.96
CA PRO A 117 -1.18 17.24 13.12
C PRO A 117 -0.85 15.95 13.88
N HIS A 118 -1.84 15.19 14.32
CA HIS A 118 -1.64 14.13 15.33
C HIS A 118 -0.90 12.87 14.80
N SER A 119 -0.53 12.82 13.54
CA SER A 119 0.28 11.73 12.98
C SER A 119 1.75 11.85 13.34
N TYR A 120 2.33 10.72 13.70
CA TYR A 120 3.77 10.51 13.78
C TYR A 120 4.09 9.09 13.28
N ILE A 121 5.34 8.87 12.88
CA ILE A 121 5.79 7.58 12.34
C ILE A 121 6.33 6.75 13.49
N ILE A 122 5.88 5.50 13.56
CA ILE A 122 6.39 4.51 14.50
C ILE A 122 7.05 3.37 13.74
N ARG A 123 7.93 2.67 14.45
CA ARG A 123 8.38 1.33 14.11
C ARG A 123 7.73 0.37 15.09
N ALA A 124 7.05 -0.64 14.57
CA ALA A 124 6.51 -1.75 15.33
C ALA A 124 7.21 -3.05 14.92
N GLU A 125 7.29 -4.03 15.81
CA GLU A 125 7.95 -5.32 15.58
C GLU A 125 6.97 -6.48 15.72
N SER A 126 7.14 -7.51 14.90
CA SER A 126 6.48 -8.81 15.02
C SER A 126 7.53 -9.91 15.14
N HIS A 127 7.34 -10.76 16.14
CA HIS A 127 8.10 -12.00 16.37
C HIS A 127 7.26 -13.26 16.06
N ASP A 128 6.01 -13.08 15.62
CA ASP A 128 5.08 -14.18 15.26
C ASP A 128 4.97 -14.37 13.74
N GLY A 129 5.70 -13.56 12.98
CA GLY A 129 5.75 -13.63 11.52
C GLY A 129 5.28 -12.34 10.84
N PRO A 130 5.33 -12.31 9.50
CA PRO A 130 5.06 -11.10 8.72
C PRO A 130 3.60 -10.62 8.80
N GLN A 131 2.65 -11.49 9.16
CA GLN A 131 1.26 -11.12 9.38
C GLN A 131 1.06 -10.32 10.66
N GLY A 132 1.95 -10.44 11.64
CA GLY A 132 1.79 -9.90 12.99
C GLY A 132 1.19 -10.93 13.97
N PRO A 133 0.73 -10.47 15.16
CA PRO A 133 0.56 -9.07 15.55
C PRO A 133 1.89 -8.30 15.62
N TYR A 134 1.83 -7.00 15.30
CA TYR A 134 2.95 -6.07 15.45
C TYR A 134 2.74 -5.24 16.70
N HIS A 135 3.77 -5.13 17.53
CA HIS A 135 3.77 -4.34 18.75
C HIS A 135 4.64 -3.10 18.61
N TYR A 136 4.23 -2.00 19.23
CA TYR A 136 5.01 -0.75 19.22
C TYR A 136 6.45 -1.01 19.71
N ALA A 137 7.44 -0.50 18.97
CA ALA A 137 8.85 -0.62 19.35
C ALA A 137 9.52 0.74 19.54
N ASP A 138 9.28 1.70 18.66
CA ASP A 138 9.91 3.02 18.76
C ASP A 138 9.17 4.13 18.01
N ALA A 139 9.32 5.38 18.46
CA ALA A 139 8.92 6.57 17.74
C ALA A 139 10.04 6.98 16.76
N VAL A 140 9.75 6.88 15.47
CA VAL A 140 10.72 7.19 14.40
C VAL A 140 10.73 8.69 14.08
N SER A 141 9.62 9.38 14.38
CA SER A 141 9.50 10.82 14.16
C SER A 141 8.66 11.47 15.26
N ASN A 142 8.83 12.79 15.40
CA ASN A 142 7.86 13.62 16.09
C ASN A 142 6.62 13.90 15.20
N ASN A 143 5.60 14.49 15.80
CA ASN A 143 4.51 15.11 15.08
C ASN A 143 5.01 16.39 14.35
N PHE A 144 4.53 16.73 13.16
CA PHE A 144 3.60 16.00 12.31
C PHE A 144 4.38 15.25 11.22
N ALA A 145 4.22 13.92 11.13
CA ALA A 145 4.78 13.10 10.06
C ALA A 145 3.77 12.03 9.65
N HIS A 146 3.63 11.79 8.34
CA HIS A 146 2.56 10.94 7.82
C HIS A 146 2.94 10.23 6.52
N ASN A 147 2.18 9.18 6.20
CA ASN A 147 2.32 8.34 5.00
C ASN A 147 3.77 7.88 4.72
N PRO A 148 4.42 7.17 5.67
CA PRO A 148 5.80 6.76 5.53
C PRO A 148 5.97 5.72 4.44
N ASP A 149 7.03 5.84 3.64
CA ASP A 149 7.57 4.75 2.83
C ASP A 149 9.04 4.54 3.13
N ILE A 150 9.41 3.31 3.47
CA ILE A 150 10.77 2.93 3.83
C ILE A 150 11.34 1.96 2.80
N VAL A 151 12.57 2.22 2.38
CA VAL A 151 13.36 1.30 1.52
C VAL A 151 14.79 1.22 2.01
N TYR A 152 15.43 0.08 1.80
CA TYR A 152 16.87 -0.04 1.98
C TYR A 152 17.56 0.23 0.63
N SER A 153 18.53 1.15 0.58
CA SER A 153 19.42 1.34 -0.56
C SER A 153 20.65 0.44 -0.40
N PRO A 154 20.78 -0.65 -1.18
CA PRO A 154 21.91 -1.56 -1.03
C PRO A 154 23.25 -0.95 -1.49
N ALA A 155 23.22 -0.01 -2.43
CA ALA A 155 24.42 0.70 -2.87
C ALA A 155 25.00 1.58 -1.76
N ASP A 156 24.13 2.27 -1.03
CA ASP A 156 24.54 3.24 0.00
C ASP A 156 24.61 2.64 1.40
N LYS A 157 24.06 1.43 1.59
CA LYS A 157 23.87 0.76 2.88
C LYS A 157 23.11 1.63 3.88
N LYS A 158 21.97 2.18 3.43
CA LYS A 158 21.12 3.06 4.25
C LYS A 158 19.65 2.69 4.12
N TYR A 159 18.92 2.83 5.21
CA TYR A 159 17.48 2.94 5.20
C TYR A 159 17.09 4.38 4.82
N LEU A 160 16.14 4.50 3.89
CA LEU A 160 15.60 5.74 3.38
C LEU A 160 14.11 5.79 3.74
N LEU A 161 13.73 6.73 4.60
CA LEU A 161 12.35 6.93 5.04
C LEU A 161 11.78 8.21 4.44
N TYR A 162 10.89 8.03 3.48
CA TYR A 162 10.13 9.09 2.83
C TYR A 162 8.84 9.32 3.61
N SER A 163 8.44 10.57 3.81
CA SER A 163 7.16 10.89 4.44
C SER A 163 6.69 12.29 4.07
N ILE A 164 5.41 12.57 4.28
CA ILE A 164 4.91 13.94 4.28
C ILE A 164 4.89 14.49 5.71
N GLY A 165 5.00 15.80 5.85
CA GLY A 165 4.86 16.45 7.15
C GLY A 165 5.63 17.74 7.27
N VAL A 166 5.45 18.39 8.42
CA VAL A 166 6.20 19.57 8.84
C VAL A 166 6.51 19.42 10.33
N ASP A 167 7.52 20.11 10.82
CA ASP A 167 7.77 20.17 12.24
C ASP A 167 6.61 20.93 12.91
N TYR A 168 5.97 20.30 13.89
CA TYR A 168 4.91 20.91 14.68
C TYR A 168 5.30 20.86 16.14
N ASP A 169 5.60 22.04 16.69
CA ASP A 169 6.17 22.25 18.01
C ASP A 169 5.14 22.77 19.04
N LYS A 170 3.88 22.89 18.65
CA LYS A 170 2.83 23.41 19.54
C LYS A 170 2.27 22.29 20.41
N ASN A 171 1.94 22.66 21.65
CA ASN A 171 1.20 21.79 22.55
C ASN A 171 -0.19 21.49 21.99
N PHE A 172 -0.56 20.21 21.98
CA PHE A 172 -1.92 19.80 21.65
C PHE A 172 -2.85 20.08 22.81
N THR A 173 -4.05 20.59 22.51
CA THR A 173 -5.09 20.86 23.53
C THR A 173 -6.41 20.15 23.22
N LYS A 174 -6.55 19.58 22.03
CA LYS A 174 -7.72 18.85 21.55
C LYS A 174 -7.37 18.07 20.28
N CYS A 175 -8.25 17.13 19.93
CA CYS A 175 -8.25 16.57 18.59
C CYS A 175 -8.74 17.59 17.56
N GLU A 176 -7.94 17.80 16.53
CA GLU A 176 -8.27 18.68 15.42
C GLU A 176 -7.61 18.22 14.13
N SER A 177 -8.10 18.73 13.00
CA SER A 177 -7.53 18.46 11.69
C SER A 177 -7.23 19.77 10.96
N ILE A 178 -5.99 19.97 10.56
CA ILE A 178 -5.53 21.17 9.86
C ILE A 178 -5.67 20.94 8.35
N SER A 179 -6.24 21.90 7.64
CA SER A 179 -6.38 21.83 6.18
C SER A 179 -5.03 21.81 5.47
N TYR A 180 -4.95 21.11 4.33
CA TYR A 180 -3.74 21.10 3.49
C TYR A 180 -3.46 22.47 2.87
N THR A 181 -4.47 23.35 2.79
CA THR A 181 -4.30 24.72 2.30
C THR A 181 -3.49 25.56 3.28
N ARG A 182 -3.48 25.19 4.56
CA ARG A 182 -2.66 25.83 5.59
C ARG A 182 -1.29 25.18 5.65
N TRP A 183 -1.22 23.86 5.55
CA TRP A 183 0.03 23.08 5.55
C TRP A 183 0.13 22.26 4.27
N PRO A 184 0.88 22.76 3.26
CA PRO A 184 1.10 21.99 2.05
C PRO A 184 1.78 20.66 2.39
N ASN A 185 1.47 19.63 1.62
CA ASN A 185 2.18 18.37 1.73
C ASN A 185 3.52 18.53 1.01
N ASN A 186 4.63 18.31 1.72
CA ASN A 186 5.95 18.23 1.10
C ASN A 186 6.53 16.86 1.43
N ILE A 187 7.27 16.27 0.49
CA ILE A 187 7.93 14.99 0.74
C ILE A 187 9.30 15.28 1.35
N THR A 188 9.52 14.69 2.51
CA THR A 188 10.77 14.72 3.24
C THR A 188 11.41 13.33 3.26
N LEU A 189 12.73 13.31 3.44
CA LEU A 189 13.55 12.12 3.58
C LEU A 189 14.30 12.19 4.91
N SER A 190 14.24 11.10 5.67
CA SER A 190 15.14 10.82 6.78
C SER A 190 15.92 9.54 6.47
N VAL A 191 17.17 9.44 6.95
CA VAL A 191 18.03 8.29 6.68
C VAL A 191 18.62 7.72 7.97
N ALA A 192 18.85 6.41 7.97
CA ALA A 192 19.52 5.71 9.06
C ALA A 192 20.39 4.58 8.50
N ASP A 193 21.47 4.25 9.22
CA ASP A 193 22.34 3.11 8.87
C ASP A 193 21.75 1.78 9.39
N ASP A 194 21.02 1.84 10.50
CA ASP A 194 20.28 0.73 11.10
C ASP A 194 18.77 0.97 11.00
N ILE A 195 17.98 -0.08 10.88
CA ILE A 195 16.51 -0.01 10.85
C ILE A 195 15.92 0.58 12.14
N ARG A 196 16.68 0.54 13.24
CA ARG A 196 16.35 1.09 14.56
C ARG A 196 16.83 2.53 14.74
N GLY A 197 17.47 3.13 13.74
CA GLY A 197 18.02 4.48 13.84
C GLY A 197 19.45 4.51 14.42
N PRO A 198 19.93 5.68 14.88
CA PRO A 198 19.22 6.95 14.92
C PRO A 198 18.87 7.47 13.53
N TRP A 199 17.71 8.11 13.41
CA TRP A 199 17.21 8.70 12.18
C TRP A 199 17.76 10.12 12.01
N SER A 200 18.19 10.49 10.80
CA SER A 200 18.61 11.85 10.50
C SER A 200 17.42 12.83 10.63
N PRO A 201 17.68 14.14 10.85
CA PRO A 201 16.66 15.16 10.64
C PRO A 201 16.01 15.04 9.26
N ARG A 202 14.72 15.39 9.19
CA ARG A 202 13.95 15.34 7.95
C ARG A 202 14.45 16.41 6.98
N LYS A 203 14.85 15.99 5.78
CA LYS A 203 15.22 16.90 4.69
C LYS A 203 14.11 16.92 3.64
N MET A 204 13.59 18.09 3.30
CA MET A 204 12.66 18.22 2.18
C MET A 204 13.36 17.86 0.85
N ILE A 205 12.72 17.00 0.05
CA ILE A 205 13.24 16.55 -1.25
C ILE A 205 12.33 16.92 -2.42
N LEU A 206 11.03 17.09 -2.17
CA LEU A 206 10.05 17.55 -3.15
C LEU A 206 9.04 18.48 -2.46
N ASP A 207 8.86 19.67 -3.03
CA ASP A 207 7.89 20.67 -2.59
C ASP A 207 6.59 20.55 -3.40
N SER A 208 5.45 20.87 -2.78
CA SER A 208 4.20 21.04 -3.51
C SER A 208 4.18 22.41 -4.19
N ASP A 209 4.51 22.46 -5.47
CA ASP A 209 4.37 23.70 -6.26
C ASP A 209 2.89 23.96 -6.59
N ARG A 210 2.28 24.92 -5.89
CA ARG A 210 0.93 25.41 -6.17
C ARG A 210 0.99 26.88 -6.60
N PRO A 211 0.24 27.27 -7.66
CA PRO A 211 -0.72 26.49 -8.44
C PRO A 211 -0.13 25.68 -9.62
N ALA A 212 1.21 25.55 -9.76
CA ALA A 212 1.86 25.10 -10.99
C ALA A 212 1.98 23.57 -11.22
N GLY A 213 1.31 22.72 -10.42
CA GLY A 213 0.83 21.41 -10.91
C GLY A 213 1.42 20.13 -10.29
N ILE A 214 2.25 20.21 -9.23
CA ILE A 214 2.76 19.02 -8.54
C ILE A 214 2.24 18.97 -7.10
N HIS A 215 1.46 17.92 -6.79
CA HIS A 215 0.99 17.63 -5.43
C HIS A 215 1.94 16.64 -4.76
N ALA A 216 3.04 17.13 -4.16
CA ALA A 216 4.08 16.31 -3.54
C ALA A 216 3.58 15.58 -2.28
N THR A 217 2.90 14.45 -2.47
CA THR A 217 2.34 13.63 -1.39
C THR A 217 2.26 12.16 -1.79
N ASN A 218 2.04 11.30 -0.79
CA ASN A 218 1.87 9.85 -0.95
C ASN A 218 3.12 9.20 -1.60
N PRO A 219 4.31 9.33 -0.98
CA PRO A 219 5.54 8.84 -1.57
C PRO A 219 5.57 7.31 -1.67
N SER A 220 6.12 6.82 -2.78
CA SER A 220 6.54 5.43 -2.94
C SER A 220 7.88 5.35 -3.64
N ALA A 221 8.88 4.88 -2.90
CA ALA A 221 10.25 4.76 -3.36
C ALA A 221 10.57 3.34 -3.83
N PHE A 222 11.40 3.24 -4.86
CA PHE A 222 11.96 2.00 -5.36
C PHE A 222 13.45 2.16 -5.68
N PRO A 223 14.36 1.47 -4.96
CA PRO A 223 15.78 1.45 -5.29
C PRO A 223 16.04 0.71 -6.61
N MET A 224 16.80 1.33 -7.52
CA MET A 224 17.09 0.75 -8.85
C MET A 224 18.22 -0.29 -8.84
N TRP A 225 18.80 -0.54 -7.67
CA TRP A 225 19.91 -1.46 -7.46
C TRP A 225 19.62 -2.87 -7.98
N THR A 226 20.61 -3.46 -8.64
CA THR A 226 20.66 -4.90 -8.91
C THR A 226 22.09 -5.40 -8.76
N ARG A 227 22.30 -6.71 -8.61
CA ARG A 227 23.66 -7.30 -8.60
C ARG A 227 24.47 -6.97 -9.86
N LYS A 228 23.82 -6.82 -11.02
CA LYS A 228 24.47 -6.49 -12.31
C LYS A 228 24.68 -4.99 -12.52
N ASN A 229 23.91 -4.16 -11.83
CA ASN A 229 23.98 -2.70 -11.89
C ASN A 229 23.82 -2.15 -10.46
N PRO A 230 24.89 -2.14 -9.66
CA PRO A 230 24.86 -1.60 -8.30
C PRO A 230 24.82 -0.07 -8.35
N THR A 231 23.61 0.49 -8.40
CA THR A 231 23.35 1.92 -8.48
C THR A 231 22.66 2.44 -7.21
N SER A 232 22.96 3.68 -6.82
CA SER A 232 22.26 4.43 -5.77
C SER A 232 21.01 5.15 -6.30
N GLU A 233 20.64 4.93 -7.57
CA GLU A 233 19.49 5.56 -8.19
C GLU A 233 18.18 5.14 -7.50
N ILE A 234 17.34 6.13 -7.22
CA ILE A 234 16.02 5.95 -6.63
C ILE A 234 14.95 6.42 -7.60
N VAL A 235 13.92 5.60 -7.78
CA VAL A 235 12.63 6.01 -8.35
C VAL A 235 11.70 6.41 -7.23
N LEU A 236 10.98 7.51 -7.39
CA LEU A 236 9.98 8.00 -6.44
C LEU A 236 8.67 8.29 -7.19
N GLY A 237 7.67 7.44 -6.99
CA GLY A 237 6.29 7.70 -7.39
C GLY A 237 5.55 8.50 -6.32
N ILE A 238 4.62 9.37 -6.74
CA ILE A 238 3.79 10.20 -5.87
C ILE A 238 2.34 10.24 -6.37
N LYS A 239 1.43 10.85 -5.58
CA LYS A 239 0.02 11.11 -5.98
C LYS A 239 -0.06 11.77 -7.36
N ASP A 240 -1.20 11.58 -8.04
CA ASP A 240 -1.43 12.07 -9.41
C ASP A 240 -0.44 11.45 -10.41
N TYR A 241 0.08 10.28 -10.04
CA TYR A 241 0.92 9.41 -10.84
C TYR A 241 2.10 10.13 -11.53
N SER A 242 2.76 10.99 -10.76
CA SER A 242 4.04 11.60 -11.14
C SER A 242 5.18 10.74 -10.62
N ILE A 243 6.20 10.55 -11.45
CA ILE A 243 7.35 9.69 -11.18
C ILE A 243 8.63 10.50 -11.36
N PHE A 244 9.45 10.49 -10.33
CA PHE A 244 10.74 11.15 -10.28
C PHE A 244 11.87 10.12 -10.21
N THR A 245 13.06 10.53 -10.64
CA THR A 245 14.30 9.79 -10.41
C THR A 245 15.36 10.69 -9.80
N ALA A 246 16.16 10.15 -8.90
CA ALA A 246 17.37 10.78 -8.39
C ALA A 246 18.57 9.85 -8.63
N LYS A 247 19.72 10.39 -9.04
CA LYS A 247 20.94 9.58 -9.31
C LYS A 247 21.49 8.92 -8.04
N THR A 248 21.33 9.61 -6.92
CA THR A 248 21.57 9.16 -5.55
C THR A 248 20.42 9.66 -4.68
N TRP A 249 20.16 9.02 -3.54
CA TRP A 249 19.11 9.42 -2.59
C TRP A 249 19.22 10.87 -2.08
N ASN A 250 20.42 11.46 -2.10
CA ASN A 250 20.68 12.81 -1.63
C ASN A 250 20.78 13.86 -2.75
N SER A 251 20.51 13.48 -4.00
CA SER A 251 20.52 14.37 -5.17
C SER A 251 19.12 14.85 -5.55
N ASP A 252 19.04 15.77 -6.51
CA ASP A 252 17.77 16.31 -6.99
C ASP A 252 16.91 15.23 -7.66
N TYR A 253 15.64 15.19 -7.24
CA TYR A 253 14.62 14.33 -7.83
C TYR A 253 14.05 15.01 -9.08
N LYS A 254 14.29 14.40 -10.25
CA LYS A 254 13.88 14.94 -11.55
C LYS A 254 12.64 14.21 -12.05
N LEU A 255 11.62 14.97 -12.44
CA LEU A 255 10.41 14.42 -13.06
C LEU A 255 10.78 13.64 -14.33
N ARG A 256 10.31 12.40 -14.42
CA ARG A 256 10.53 11.49 -15.55
C ARG A 256 9.25 11.14 -16.28
N TYR A 257 8.15 11.12 -15.56
CA TYR A 257 6.85 10.80 -16.09
C TYR A 257 5.78 11.49 -15.27
N GLN A 258 4.74 11.94 -15.95
CA GLN A 258 3.50 12.43 -15.35
C GLN A 258 2.36 11.82 -16.16
N ALA A 259 1.34 11.30 -15.47
CA ALA A 259 0.16 10.79 -16.16
C ALA A 259 -0.45 11.87 -17.06
N THR A 260 -0.81 11.46 -18.28
CA THR A 260 -1.46 12.33 -19.27
C THR A 260 -2.99 12.21 -19.23
N TRP A 261 -3.50 11.17 -18.57
CA TRP A 261 -4.93 11.05 -18.28
C TRP A 261 -5.25 11.83 -17.01
N ASN A 262 -6.51 12.26 -16.88
CA ASN A 262 -6.91 13.00 -15.70
C ASN A 262 -6.89 12.06 -14.49
N VAL A 263 -6.01 12.32 -13.54
CA VAL A 263 -5.82 11.52 -12.32
C VAL A 263 -6.37 12.22 -11.08
N SER A 264 -6.93 13.41 -11.27
CA SER A 264 -7.38 14.32 -10.22
C SER A 264 -8.85 14.69 -10.46
N GLU A 265 -9.65 14.66 -9.40
CA GLU A 265 -11.04 15.17 -9.32
C GLU A 265 -12.17 14.14 -9.47
N GLN A 266 -13.32 14.50 -8.86
CA GLN A 266 -14.43 13.65 -8.42
C GLN A 266 -15.27 13.02 -9.53
N GLU A 267 -14.86 13.16 -10.79
CA GLU A 267 -15.64 12.75 -11.97
C GLU A 267 -14.86 11.81 -12.90
N ASN A 268 -13.62 11.46 -12.56
CA ASN A 268 -12.75 10.68 -13.44
C ASN A 268 -12.51 9.25 -12.92
N PRO A 269 -12.71 8.20 -13.75
CA PRO A 269 -12.56 6.81 -13.34
C PRO A 269 -11.11 6.37 -13.14
N GLU A 270 -10.11 7.14 -13.53
CA GLU A 270 -8.69 6.95 -13.24
C GLU A 270 -8.21 7.69 -11.97
N TRP A 271 -9.11 8.35 -11.23
CA TRP A 271 -8.75 9.06 -9.99
C TRP A 271 -8.19 8.10 -8.94
N THR A 272 -6.90 8.28 -8.64
CA THR A 272 -6.15 7.44 -7.71
C THR A 272 -5.26 8.25 -6.79
N GLU A 273 -4.93 7.66 -5.64
CA GLU A 273 -3.92 8.15 -4.73
C GLU A 273 -3.11 6.97 -4.16
N ASP A 274 -2.20 7.26 -3.22
CA ASP A 274 -1.41 6.23 -2.54
C ASP A 274 -0.76 5.20 -3.49
N PRO A 275 0.07 5.63 -4.47
CA PRO A 275 0.78 4.67 -5.29
C PRO A 275 1.74 3.84 -4.45
N PHE A 276 1.91 2.58 -4.84
CA PHE A 276 3.05 1.76 -4.46
C PHE A 276 3.69 1.22 -5.73
N ILE A 277 4.86 1.75 -6.10
CA ILE A 277 5.55 1.46 -7.36
C ILE A 277 6.64 0.41 -7.19
N TRP A 278 6.76 -0.51 -8.15
CA TRP A 278 7.87 -1.47 -8.20
C TRP A 278 8.24 -1.87 -9.64
N ARG A 279 9.42 -2.49 -9.78
CA ARG A 279 9.84 -3.17 -11.00
C ARG A 279 9.87 -4.68 -10.80
N ASP A 280 9.18 -5.43 -11.66
CA ASP A 280 9.10 -6.89 -11.58
C ASP A 280 10.42 -7.58 -12.00
N LYS A 281 10.46 -8.91 -11.85
CA LYS A 281 11.60 -9.76 -12.25
C LYS A 281 11.91 -9.74 -13.76
N ARG A 282 10.96 -9.29 -14.60
CA ARG A 282 11.10 -9.18 -16.06
C ARG A 282 11.49 -7.76 -16.50
N GLY A 283 11.60 -6.81 -15.56
CA GLY A 283 11.93 -5.43 -15.83
C GLY A 283 10.74 -4.53 -16.15
N ASN A 284 9.50 -5.04 -16.05
CA ASN A 284 8.30 -4.24 -16.20
C ASN A 284 8.03 -3.43 -14.92
N TRP A 285 7.44 -2.27 -15.09
CA TRP A 285 7.03 -1.37 -14.03
C TRP A 285 5.56 -1.56 -13.70
N HIS A 286 5.25 -1.47 -12.43
CA HIS A 286 3.90 -1.61 -11.92
C HIS A 286 3.64 -0.62 -10.78
N SER A 287 2.37 -0.29 -10.59
CA SER A 287 1.88 0.35 -9.39
C SER A 287 0.57 -0.27 -8.96
N ILE A 288 0.36 -0.31 -7.65
CA ILE A 288 -0.94 -0.56 -7.04
C ILE A 288 -1.33 0.67 -6.24
N ASN A 289 -2.59 1.05 -6.28
CA ASN A 289 -3.03 2.37 -5.81
C ASN A 289 -4.33 2.25 -5.02
N HIS A 290 -4.61 3.25 -4.19
CA HIS A 290 -5.97 3.50 -3.73
C HIS A 290 -6.77 4.12 -4.89
N TRP A 291 -7.90 3.49 -5.23
CA TRP A 291 -8.76 3.86 -6.35
C TRP A 291 -10.07 4.45 -5.87
N MET A 292 -10.38 5.68 -6.31
CA MET A 292 -11.53 6.45 -5.86
C MET A 292 -12.81 6.16 -6.66
N ILE A 293 -12.89 5.05 -7.40
CA ILE A 293 -13.95 4.82 -8.39
C ILE A 293 -15.36 4.82 -7.81
N ASP A 294 -15.57 4.23 -6.64
CA ASP A 294 -16.90 4.24 -6.03
C ASP A 294 -17.27 5.61 -5.46
N TYR A 295 -16.27 6.45 -5.19
CA TYR A 295 -16.53 7.83 -4.84
C TYR A 295 -17.09 8.59 -6.05
N VAL A 296 -16.54 8.30 -7.23
CA VAL A 296 -16.91 8.89 -8.52
C VAL A 296 -18.27 8.37 -9.00
N GLU A 297 -18.48 7.06 -8.99
CA GLU A 297 -19.63 6.43 -9.65
C GLU A 297 -20.83 6.19 -8.72
N ASN A 298 -20.64 6.19 -7.39
CA ASN A 298 -21.66 5.76 -6.43
C ASN A 298 -21.84 6.75 -5.26
N ASP A 299 -22.17 8.01 -5.57
CA ASP A 299 -22.52 9.06 -4.59
C ASP A 299 -21.53 9.15 -3.41
N LYS A 300 -20.23 9.28 -3.72
CA LYS A 300 -19.15 9.46 -2.74
C LYS A 300 -18.97 8.27 -1.79
N GLN A 301 -19.43 7.09 -2.17
CA GLN A 301 -19.04 5.83 -1.53
C GLN A 301 -17.53 5.66 -1.48
N GLN A 302 -17.02 4.97 -0.45
CA GLN A 302 -15.59 4.65 -0.32
C GLN A 302 -15.31 3.13 -0.43
N TRP A 303 -16.28 2.35 -0.91
CA TRP A 303 -16.23 0.90 -1.08
C TRP A 303 -17.12 0.46 -2.25
N PRO A 304 -17.07 -0.83 -2.68
CA PRO A 304 -16.07 -1.84 -2.36
C PRO A 304 -14.84 -1.82 -3.28
N ARG A 305 -14.88 -1.12 -4.40
CA ARG A 305 -13.82 -1.03 -5.41
C ARG A 305 -12.84 0.06 -5.01
N VAL A 306 -11.68 -0.34 -4.53
CA VAL A 306 -10.74 0.57 -3.85
C VAL A 306 -9.28 0.35 -4.25
N GLY A 307 -8.97 -0.69 -5.02
CA GLY A 307 -7.64 -0.94 -5.52
C GLY A 307 -7.60 -0.83 -7.03
N SER A 308 -6.60 -0.16 -7.59
CA SER A 308 -6.30 -0.22 -9.03
C SER A 308 -4.89 -0.71 -9.29
N HIS A 309 -4.66 -1.18 -10.52
CA HIS A 309 -3.36 -1.62 -11.01
C HIS A 309 -2.96 -0.82 -12.24
N LEU A 310 -1.72 -0.32 -12.24
CA LEU A 310 -1.10 0.34 -13.37
C LEU A 310 0.17 -0.40 -13.76
N PHE A 311 0.49 -0.44 -15.05
CA PHE A 311 1.69 -1.13 -15.52
C PHE A 311 2.30 -0.47 -16.77
N SER A 312 3.61 -0.69 -16.97
CA SER A 312 4.33 -0.26 -18.16
C SER A 312 5.59 -1.10 -18.38
N ARG A 313 6.05 -1.22 -19.62
CA ARG A 313 7.39 -1.78 -19.90
C ARG A 313 8.53 -0.81 -19.58
N LYS A 314 8.26 0.49 -19.47
CA LYS A 314 9.27 1.54 -19.27
C LYS A 314 8.79 2.53 -18.22
N LEU A 315 9.71 3.04 -17.41
CA LEU A 315 9.37 4.06 -16.41
C LEU A 315 8.74 5.31 -17.03
N THR A 316 9.16 5.65 -18.25
CA THR A 316 8.66 6.81 -19.03
C THR A 316 7.38 6.52 -19.81
N GLY A 317 6.77 5.33 -19.66
CA GLY A 317 5.54 4.95 -20.34
C GLY A 317 5.70 4.34 -21.74
N PRO A 318 4.58 4.12 -22.45
CA PRO A 318 3.22 4.41 -21.99
C PRO A 318 2.84 3.55 -20.79
N TRP A 319 2.13 4.15 -19.84
CA TRP A 319 1.59 3.47 -18.67
C TRP A 319 0.12 3.16 -18.94
N HIS A 320 -0.32 1.98 -18.53
CA HIS A 320 -1.67 1.48 -18.73
C HIS A 320 -2.38 1.47 -17.39
N PHE A 321 -3.57 2.09 -17.34
CA PHE A 321 -4.49 1.99 -16.21
C PHE A 321 -5.47 0.85 -16.46
N LYS A 322 -5.55 -0.11 -15.53
CA LYS A 322 -6.54 -1.16 -15.61
C LYS A 322 -7.83 -0.71 -14.93
N LEU A 323 -8.90 -0.50 -15.70
CA LEU A 323 -10.25 -0.19 -15.20
C LEU A 323 -10.94 -1.44 -14.62
N GLN A 324 -10.26 -2.08 -13.66
CA GLN A 324 -10.71 -3.24 -12.91
C GLN A 324 -10.06 -3.18 -11.52
N GLU A 325 -10.80 -3.62 -10.50
CA GLU A 325 -10.31 -3.63 -9.12
C GLU A 325 -9.12 -4.59 -8.94
N ALA A 326 -7.96 -4.07 -8.53
CA ALA A 326 -6.82 -4.89 -8.14
C ALA A 326 -7.06 -5.59 -6.79
N PHE A 327 -7.82 -4.93 -5.91
CA PHE A 327 -8.34 -5.44 -4.64
C PHE A 327 -9.60 -4.67 -4.22
N SER A 328 -10.36 -5.22 -3.27
CA SER A 328 -11.60 -4.60 -2.76
C SER A 328 -11.51 -4.31 -1.26
N SER A 329 -12.49 -3.58 -0.73
CA SER A 329 -12.66 -3.33 0.72
C SER A 329 -13.16 -4.55 1.49
N ASN A 330 -13.48 -5.65 0.81
CA ASN A 330 -13.89 -6.89 1.45
C ASN A 330 -12.66 -7.71 1.84
N ILE A 331 -12.61 -8.17 3.09
CA ILE A 331 -11.56 -9.03 3.63
C ILE A 331 -12.22 -10.29 4.19
N SER A 332 -11.82 -11.44 3.66
CA SER A 332 -12.12 -12.74 4.26
C SER A 332 -11.08 -13.08 5.33
N PHE A 333 -11.48 -13.76 6.38
CA PHE A 333 -10.63 -14.15 7.50
C PHE A 333 -10.45 -15.66 7.61
N THR A 334 -9.38 -16.09 8.28
CA THR A 334 -9.03 -17.50 8.48
C THR A 334 -10.05 -18.29 9.31
N ASP A 335 -10.89 -17.60 10.10
CA ASP A 335 -12.01 -18.19 10.85
C ASP A 335 -13.27 -18.43 10.00
N GLY A 336 -13.21 -18.15 8.69
CA GLY A 336 -14.31 -18.31 7.74
C GLY A 336 -15.27 -17.12 7.66
N SER A 337 -15.10 -16.10 8.50
CA SER A 337 -15.88 -14.87 8.43
C SER A 337 -15.33 -13.89 7.38
N TRP A 338 -16.08 -12.82 7.10
CA TRP A 338 -15.63 -11.73 6.24
C TRP A 338 -16.10 -10.39 6.78
N GLN A 339 -15.46 -9.30 6.35
CA GLN A 339 -15.82 -7.93 6.72
C GLN A 339 -15.58 -6.99 5.54
N VAL A 340 -16.57 -6.14 5.27
CA VAL A 340 -16.40 -4.99 4.37
C VAL A 340 -15.99 -3.78 5.20
N PHE A 341 -14.87 -3.16 4.82
CA PHE A 341 -14.40 -1.93 5.41
C PHE A 341 -14.95 -0.72 4.66
N LYS A 342 -15.18 0.39 5.38
CA LYS A 342 -15.56 1.66 4.77
C LYS A 342 -14.44 2.21 3.90
N ARG A 343 -13.20 2.10 4.37
CA ARG A 343 -11.99 2.54 3.66
C ARG A 343 -10.93 1.48 3.77
N ARG A 344 -10.20 1.26 2.68
CA ARG A 344 -9.01 0.40 2.61
C ARG A 344 -8.01 1.05 1.67
N GLU A 345 -7.00 1.69 2.25
CA GLU A 345 -6.13 2.63 1.54
C GLU A 345 -4.65 2.29 1.76
N ARG A 346 -3.74 3.05 1.14
CA ARG A 346 -2.29 2.88 1.28
C ARG A 346 -1.79 1.46 1.03
N PRO A 347 -2.14 0.85 -0.12
CA PRO A 347 -1.66 -0.49 -0.42
C PRO A 347 -0.14 -0.47 -0.53
N LYS A 348 0.53 -1.37 0.20
CA LYS A 348 1.96 -1.67 -0.03
C LYS A 348 2.17 -3.17 -0.05
N LEU A 349 3.07 -3.65 -0.89
CA LEU A 349 3.36 -5.07 -1.02
C LEU A 349 4.72 -5.42 -0.40
N PHE A 350 4.75 -6.55 0.29
CA PHE A 350 5.98 -7.23 0.69
C PHE A 350 6.25 -8.37 -0.30
N PHE A 351 7.43 -8.36 -0.92
CA PHE A 351 7.82 -9.34 -1.94
C PHE A 351 8.81 -10.38 -1.40
N SER A 352 8.82 -11.55 -2.02
CA SER A 352 9.87 -12.56 -1.82
C SER A 352 11.26 -12.03 -2.24
N ASP A 353 12.29 -12.40 -1.50
CA ASP A 353 13.68 -12.03 -1.74
C ASP A 353 14.47 -13.06 -2.58
N ASP A 354 13.79 -14.13 -3.03
CA ASP A 354 14.30 -15.20 -3.90
C ASP A 354 14.57 -14.77 -5.35
N GLY A 355 14.51 -13.48 -5.65
CA GLY A 355 14.63 -12.90 -6.99
C GLY A 355 13.41 -13.15 -7.89
N LYS A 356 12.35 -13.80 -7.39
CA LYS A 356 11.10 -13.98 -8.14
C LYS A 356 10.12 -12.83 -7.93
N MET A 357 10.36 -11.93 -6.98
CA MET A 357 9.50 -10.79 -6.67
C MET A 357 8.02 -11.23 -6.54
N THR A 358 7.78 -12.37 -5.88
CA THR A 358 6.40 -12.84 -5.65
C THR A 358 5.80 -11.99 -4.53
N PRO A 359 4.67 -11.30 -4.72
CA PRO A 359 4.02 -10.61 -3.62
C PRO A 359 3.51 -11.63 -2.60
N LEU A 360 3.83 -11.42 -1.32
CA LEU A 360 3.50 -12.34 -0.22
C LEU A 360 2.49 -11.75 0.75
N TYR A 361 2.53 -10.43 0.97
CA TYR A 361 1.62 -9.72 1.87
C TYR A 361 1.28 -8.36 1.31
N MET A 362 0.04 -7.92 1.53
CA MET A 362 -0.41 -6.55 1.33
C MET A 362 -0.67 -5.90 2.69
N THR A 363 -0.18 -4.69 2.86
CA THR A 363 -0.54 -3.83 3.99
C THR A 363 -1.49 -2.74 3.54
N ASN A 364 -2.43 -2.37 4.41
CA ASN A 364 -3.37 -1.27 4.19
C ASN A 364 -3.71 -0.57 5.50
N GLY A 365 -4.11 0.70 5.42
CA GLY A 365 -4.94 1.30 6.46
C GLY A 365 -6.39 0.90 6.25
N VAL A 366 -7.09 0.46 7.29
CA VAL A 366 -8.50 0.08 7.22
C VAL A 366 -9.34 0.84 8.24
N GLN A 367 -10.55 1.25 7.83
CA GLN A 367 -11.54 1.87 8.70
C GLN A 367 -12.85 1.09 8.59
N GLU A 368 -13.38 0.69 9.74
CA GLU A 368 -14.62 -0.08 9.81
C GLU A 368 -15.84 0.74 9.38
N MET A 369 -16.91 0.04 9.01
CA MET A 369 -18.20 0.65 8.74
C MET A 369 -18.67 1.47 9.94
N ASN A 370 -19.33 2.60 9.68
CA ASN A 370 -19.85 3.54 10.69
C ASN A 370 -18.79 4.18 11.60
N GLN A 371 -17.50 3.97 11.34
CA GLN A 371 -16.41 4.63 12.06
C GLN A 371 -15.89 5.87 11.32
N THR A 372 -15.35 6.81 12.08
CA THR A 372 -14.69 8.02 11.55
C THR A 372 -13.29 8.24 12.13
N GLY A 373 -13.08 7.88 13.40
CA GLY A 373 -11.79 7.97 14.08
C GLY A 373 -11.06 6.62 14.15
N ALA A 374 -11.76 5.54 14.47
CA ALA A 374 -11.19 4.20 14.57
C ALA A 374 -10.60 3.75 13.22
N SER A 375 -9.35 3.32 13.27
CA SER A 375 -8.63 2.74 12.14
C SER A 375 -7.39 1.99 12.60
N PHE A 376 -6.97 1.01 11.82
CA PHE A 376 -5.76 0.22 12.09
C PHE A 376 -5.03 -0.17 10.80
N THR A 377 -3.80 -0.67 10.95
CA THR A 377 -2.99 -1.17 9.85
C THR A 377 -3.14 -2.67 9.74
N MET A 378 -3.79 -3.13 8.68
CA MET A 378 -4.03 -4.54 8.39
C MET A 378 -2.89 -5.12 7.55
N VAL A 379 -2.60 -6.40 7.75
CA VAL A 379 -1.75 -7.21 6.86
C VAL A 379 -2.55 -8.40 6.34
N GLN A 380 -2.63 -8.54 5.02
CA GLN A 380 -3.32 -9.66 4.37
C GLN A 380 -2.34 -10.47 3.51
N PRO A 381 -2.27 -11.80 3.66
CA PRO A 381 -1.43 -12.64 2.80
C PRO A 381 -1.92 -12.70 1.34
N ILE A 382 -0.98 -12.97 0.44
CA ILE A 382 -1.22 -13.03 -1.01
C ILE A 382 -0.82 -14.43 -1.53
N GLY A 383 -1.77 -15.05 -2.22
CA GLY A 383 -1.70 -16.37 -2.81
C GLY A 383 -1.44 -17.46 -1.78
N THR A 384 -0.65 -18.46 -2.17
CA THR A 384 -0.32 -19.61 -1.31
C THR A 384 1.16 -19.66 -0.92
N LYS A 385 2.01 -18.85 -1.55
CA LYS A 385 3.46 -18.89 -1.33
C LYS A 385 3.89 -18.33 0.03
N TRP A 386 3.09 -17.46 0.64
CA TRP A 386 3.33 -16.93 1.98
C TRP A 386 3.50 -18.06 3.02
N LYS A 387 2.73 -19.16 2.91
CA LYS A 387 2.84 -20.33 3.80
C LYS A 387 4.22 -20.96 3.76
N LYS A 388 4.79 -21.09 2.55
CA LYS A 388 6.14 -21.62 2.36
C LYS A 388 7.19 -20.67 2.92
N PHE A 389 6.99 -19.36 2.73
CA PHE A 389 7.87 -18.34 3.29
C PHE A 389 7.87 -18.38 4.83
N GLU A 390 6.71 -18.37 5.47
CA GLU A 390 6.61 -18.47 6.94
C GLU A 390 7.16 -19.79 7.49
N LYS A 391 6.88 -20.92 6.82
CA LYS A 391 7.47 -22.22 7.19
C LYS A 391 9.00 -22.19 7.11
N SER A 392 9.57 -21.53 6.10
CA SER A 392 11.03 -21.44 5.96
C SER A 392 11.70 -20.60 7.05
N LEU A 393 10.93 -19.77 7.75
CA LEU A 393 11.38 -18.93 8.86
C LEU A 393 11.04 -19.52 10.24
N GLY A 394 10.37 -20.67 10.28
CA GLY A 394 10.01 -21.36 11.53
C GLY A 394 8.71 -20.90 12.19
N PHE A 395 7.84 -20.12 11.51
CA PHE A 395 6.57 -19.67 12.09
C PHE A 395 5.42 -20.67 11.96
N ALA A 396 5.53 -21.62 11.04
CA ALA A 396 4.49 -22.63 10.87
C ALA A 396 4.45 -23.56 12.08
N LYS A 397 3.34 -23.52 12.83
CA LYS A 397 2.94 -24.61 13.73
C LYS A 397 2.26 -25.68 12.87
N ASP A 398 2.69 -26.93 13.03
CA ASP A 398 2.15 -28.09 12.30
C ASP A 398 0.63 -28.25 12.47
#